data_AF-A0A5C8D3I0-F1
#
_entry.id   AF-A0A5C8D3I0-F1
#
_cell.length_a   1.000
_cell.length_b   1.000
_cell.length_c   1.000
_cell.angle_alpha   90.00
_cell.angle_beta   90.00
_cell.angle_gamma   90.00
#
_symmetry.space_group_name_H-M   'P 1'
#
loop_
_entity.id
_entity.type
_entity.pdbx_description
1 polymer ?
#
loop_
_entity_poly.entity_id
_entity_poly.type
_entity_poly.pdbx_seq_one_letter_code
_entity_poly.pdbx_strand_id
1 'polypeptide(L)' 'MTPSDKIDQLIAKTTDWRGKTLAAVRKAILSANKEIVEEWKWMGSP' A
#
# COMPACT_ATOMS: atom_id res chain seq x y z
N MET A 1 -1.59 14.20 -4.19
CA MET A 1 -0.98 12.89 -3.90
C MET A 1 -1.75 12.28 -2.76
N THR A 2 -2.58 11.30 -3.08
CA THR A 2 -3.41 10.55 -2.13
C THR A 2 -2.54 9.59 -1.30
N PRO A 3 -3.04 9.04 -0.17
CA PRO A 3 -2.37 7.93 0.51
C PRO A 3 -2.10 6.75 -0.41
N SER A 4 -3.06 6.39 -1.26
CA SER A 4 -2.93 5.34 -2.28
C SER A 4 -1.76 5.60 -3.24
N ASP A 5 -1.60 6.85 -3.72
CA ASP A 5 -0.49 7.22 -4.60
C ASP A 5 0.87 7.03 -3.92
N LYS A 6 0.97 7.32 -2.61
CA LYS A 6 2.21 7.14 -1.84
C LYS A 6 2.55 5.67 -1.66
N ILE A 7 1.53 4.83 -1.45
CA ILE A 7 1.68 3.37 -1.37
C ILE A 7 2.12 2.81 -2.72
N ASP A 8 1.51 3.27 -3.82
CA ASP A 8 1.90 2.88 -5.18
C ASP A 8 3.38 3.21 -5.43
N GLN A 9 3.84 4.40 -5.03
CA GLN A 9 5.24 4.78 -5.15
C GLN A 9 6.17 3.93 -4.27
N LEU A 10 5.77 3.60 -3.04
CA LEU A 10 6.56 2.73 -2.16
C LEU A 10 6.71 1.32 -2.75
N ILE A 11 5.62 0.77 -3.28
CA ILE A 11 5.61 -0.52 -3.97
C ILE A 11 6.52 -0.45 -5.21
N ALA A 12 6.39 0.58 -6.04
CA ALA A 12 7.19 0.73 -7.26
C ALA A 12 8.69 0.90 -6.98
N LYS A 13 9.06 1.59 -5.88
CA LYS A 13 10.45 1.75 -5.43
C LYS A 13 11.04 0.48 -4.82
N THR A 14 10.20 -0.44 -4.35
CA THR A 14 10.62 -1.70 -3.73
C THR A 14 10.67 -2.82 -4.78
N THR A 15 11.78 -2.91 -5.51
CA THR A 15 11.90 -3.75 -6.72
C THR A 15 12.14 -5.24 -6.46
N ASP A 16 12.34 -5.64 -5.19
CA ASP A 16 12.49 -7.03 -4.79
C ASP A 16 11.14 -7.69 -4.44
N TRP A 17 11.18 -8.88 -3.83
CA TRP A 17 9.99 -9.65 -3.46
C TRP A 17 9.07 -8.92 -2.47
N ARG A 18 9.58 -7.95 -1.71
CA ARG A 18 8.80 -7.20 -0.71
C ARG A 18 7.75 -6.32 -1.37
N GLY A 19 8.07 -5.67 -2.49
CA GLY A 19 7.09 -4.83 -3.22
C GLY A 19 5.91 -5.66 -3.73
N LYS A 20 6.20 -6.85 -4.30
CA LYS A 20 5.17 -7.80 -4.73
C LYS A 20 4.30 -8.28 -3.57
N THR A 21 4.93 -8.56 -2.42
CA THR A 21 4.22 -9.01 -1.21
C THR A 21 3.32 -7.91 -0.65
N LEU A 22 3.83 -6.67 -0.56
CA LEU A 22 3.06 -5.51 -0.09
C LEU A 22 1.85 -5.25 -0.98
N ALA A 23 2.00 -5.33 -2.30
CA ALA A 23 0.88 -5.20 -3.23
C ALA A 23 -0.18 -6.29 -3.04
N ALA A 24 0.24 -7.55 -2.83
CA ALA A 24 -0.68 -8.66 -2.60
C ALA A 24 -1.46 -8.50 -1.28
N VAL A 25 -0.78 -8.13 -0.19
CA VAL A 25 -1.40 -7.90 1.12
C VAL A 25 -2.37 -6.72 1.08
N ARG A 26 -1.97 -5.60 0.48
CA ARG A 26 -2.84 -4.43 0.26
C ARG A 26 -4.13 -4.81 -0.45
N LYS A 27 -4.02 -5.57 -1.54
CA LYS A 27 -5.18 -6.07 -2.29
C LYS A 27 -6.08 -6.93 -1.42
N ALA A 28 -5.52 -7.83 -0.62
CA ALA A 28 -6.29 -8.68 0.28
C ALA A 28 -7.05 -7.86 1.33
N ILE A 29 -6.41 -6.85 1.93
CA ILE A 29 -7.02 -5.96 2.93
C ILE A 29 -8.20 -5.19 2.32
N LEU A 30 -8.01 -4.51 1.19
CA LEU A 30 -9.08 -3.74 0.54
C LEU A 30 -10.23 -4.61 0.03
N SER A 31 -9.95 -5.87 -0.30
CA SER A 31 -10.99 -6.82 -0.72
C SER A 31 -11.82 -7.35 0.46
N ALA A 32 -11.29 -7.29 1.68
CA ALA A 32 -11.97 -7.83 2.87
C ALA A 32 -13.15 -6.95 3.31
N ASN A 33 -13.04 -5.62 3.19
CA ASN A 33 -14.13 -4.69 3.45
C ASN A 33 -13.95 -3.40 2.63
N LYS A 34 -14.99 -2.98 1.92
CA LYS A 34 -15.01 -1.76 1.09
C LYS A 34 -14.94 -0.46 1.90
N GLU A 35 -15.21 -0.51 3.20
CA GLU A 35 -15.12 0.65 4.09
C GLU A 35 -13.68 0.92 4.56
N ILE A 36 -12.74 0.00 4.29
CA ILE A 36 -11.33 0.23 4.63
C ILE A 36 -10.76 1.30 3.71
N VAL A 37 -10.24 2.36 4.32
CA VAL A 37 -9.56 3.45 3.64
C VAL A 37 -8.06 3.38 3.89
N GLU A 38 -7.29 3.80 2.90
CA GLU A 38 -5.84 3.84 2.98
C GLU A 38 -5.38 5.17 3.57
N GLU A 39 -4.47 5.11 4.53
CA GLU A 39 -3.87 6.28 5.14
C GLU A 39 -2.35 6.20 5.01
N TRP A 40 -1.68 7.35 5.11
CA TRP A 40 -0.23 7.41 5.09
C TRP A 40 0.23 8.14 6.33
N LYS A 41 0.73 7.39 7.31
CA LYS A 41 1.06 7.92 8.63
C LYS A 41 2.57 7.89 8.87
N TRP A 42 3.02 8.74 9.79
CA TRP A 42 4.43 8.83 10.20
C TRP A 42 5.39 9.08 9.02
N MET A 43 6.69 8.85 9.24
CA MET A 43 7.77 9.11 8.27
C MET A 43 7.84 8.07 7.12
N GLY A 44 6.70 7.64 6.58
CA GLY A 44 6.65 6.83 5.35
C GLY A 44 6.01 5.45 5.45
N SER A 45 5.20 5.18 6.48
CA SER A 45 4.54 3.89 6.65
C SER A 45 3.06 3.98 6.27
N PRO A 46 2.61 3.15 5.32
CA PRO A 46 1.19 2.99 5.05
C PRO A 46 0.46 2.11 6.07
#